data_AF-A0A662JST6-F1
#
_entry.id   AF-A0A662JST6-F1
#
_cell.length_a   1.000
_cell.length_b   1.000
_cell.length_c   1.000
_cell.angle_alpha   90.00
_cell.angle_beta   90.00
_cell.angle_gamma   90.00
#
_symmetry.space_group_name_H-M   'P 1'
#
loop_
_entity.id
_entity.type
_entity.pdbx_description
1 polymer ?
#
loop_
_entity_poly.entity_id
_entity_poly.type
_entity_poly.pdbx_seq_one_letter_code
_entity_poly.pdbx_strand_id
1 'polypeptide(L)'
;KIEEDEINKIQTVVFRIFNEEENINSIENLTLLSFKANACLSNDVFVVKRQKIIDLDKKGSFIPICTKNVFLKYYSKNPSQLYFWSEKDKKSYLEAIKETIKDYLPMSQKEHKSEQ
;
A
#
# COMPACT_ATOMS: atom_id res chain seq x y z
N LYS A 1 -5.11 26.28 -8.78
CA LYS A 1 -5.40 25.05 -8.01
C LYS A 1 -5.31 23.93 -9.03
N ILE A 2 -4.40 22.97 -8.90
CA ILE A 2 -4.29 21.88 -9.88
C ILE A 2 -5.47 20.93 -9.62
N GLU A 3 -6.22 20.58 -10.66
CA GLU A 3 -7.38 19.68 -10.54
C GLU A 3 -6.92 18.22 -10.42
N GLU A 4 -7.66 17.42 -9.64
CA GLU A 4 -7.37 16.00 -9.36
C GLU A 4 -7.21 15.18 -10.65
N ASP A 5 -8.04 15.49 -11.65
CA ASP A 5 -8.00 14.86 -12.97
C ASP A 5 -6.72 15.14 -13.75
N GLU A 6 -6.12 16.33 -13.59
CA GLU A 6 -4.84 16.65 -14.27
C GLU A 6 -3.68 15.86 -13.66
N ILE A 7 -3.67 15.70 -12.33
CA ILE A 7 -2.67 14.91 -11.62
C ILE A 7 -2.77 13.43 -12.03
N ASN A 8 -3.98 12.88 -12.10
CA ASN A 8 -4.20 11.48 -12.46
C ASN A 8 -3.81 11.19 -13.92
N LYS A 9 -4.05 12.14 -14.84
CA LYS A 9 -3.58 12.04 -16.23
C LYS A 9 -2.05 12.02 -16.32
N ILE A 10 -1.37 12.94 -15.62
CA ILE A 10 0.10 12.99 -15.60
C ILE A 10 0.67 11.70 -15.01
N GLN A 11 0.11 11.22 -13.91
CA GLN A 11 0.53 9.98 -13.27
C GLN A 11 0.42 8.77 -14.21
N THR A 12 -0.68 8.67 -14.96
CA THR A 12 -0.89 7.59 -15.95
C THR A 12 0.17 7.62 -17.05
N VAL A 13 0.50 8.82 -17.57
CA VAL A 13 1.53 8.99 -18.60
C VAL A 13 2.90 8.62 -18.05
N VAL A 14 3.24 9.05 -16.84
CA VAL A 14 4.50 8.72 -16.16
C VAL A 14 4.63 7.21 -15.98
N PHE A 15 3.62 6.53 -15.43
CA PHE A 15 3.66 5.07 -15.26
C PHE A 15 3.92 4.31 -16.57
N ARG A 16 3.27 4.74 -17.66
CA ARG A 16 3.46 4.13 -18.98
C ARG A 16 4.90 4.30 -19.49
N ILE A 17 5.52 5.45 -19.24
CA ILE A 17 6.91 5.71 -19.64
C ILE A 17 7.89 4.84 -18.85
N PHE A 18 7.65 4.64 -17.55
CA PHE A 18 8.54 3.88 -16.66
C PHE A 18 8.25 2.37 -16.62
N ASN A 19 7.28 1.88 -17.40
CA ASN A 19 6.96 0.45 -17.55
C ASN A 19 6.66 -0.26 -16.21
N GLU A 20 6.13 0.46 -15.21
CA GLU A 20 5.79 -0.07 -13.89
C GLU A 20 4.49 -0.92 -13.89
N GLU A 21 3.94 -1.27 -15.06
CA GLU A 21 2.71 -2.08 -15.18
C GLU A 21 2.85 -3.47 -14.53
N GLU A 22 4.05 -4.06 -14.51
CA GLU A 22 4.28 -5.40 -13.93
C GLU A 22 4.09 -5.45 -12.41
N ASN A 23 4.18 -4.32 -11.70
CA ASN A 23 4.19 -4.30 -10.23
C ASN A 23 2.92 -3.68 -9.61
N ILE A 24 1.97 -3.19 -10.41
CA ILE A 24 0.75 -2.54 -9.89
C ILE A 24 -0.12 -3.49 -9.06
N ASN A 25 -0.16 -4.78 -9.43
CA ASN A 25 -1.03 -5.77 -8.81
C ASN A 25 -0.36 -6.60 -7.71
N SER A 26 0.82 -6.19 -7.24
CA SER A 26 1.49 -6.89 -6.14
C SER A 26 0.77 -6.65 -4.81
N ILE A 27 0.88 -7.63 -3.89
CA ILE A 27 0.19 -7.58 -2.60
C ILE A 27 0.62 -6.36 -1.76
N GLU A 28 1.87 -5.88 -1.92
CA GLU A 28 2.35 -4.67 -1.24
C GLU A 28 1.68 -3.37 -1.72
N ASN A 29 1.00 -3.40 -2.87
CA ASN A 29 0.23 -2.28 -3.40
C ASN A 29 -1.28 -2.39 -3.08
N LEU A 30 -1.71 -3.52 -2.53
CA LEU A 30 -3.08 -3.74 -2.10
C LEU A 30 -3.29 -3.28 -0.66
N THR A 31 -4.32 -2.46 -0.47
CA THR A 31 -4.81 -2.12 0.87
C THR A 31 -5.97 -3.06 1.21
N LEU A 32 -6.07 -3.50 2.47
CA LEU A 32 -7.18 -4.31 2.97
C LEU A 32 -8.45 -3.45 3.15
N LEU A 33 -8.92 -2.87 2.06
CA LEU A 33 -10.16 -2.13 1.98
C LEU A 33 -11.30 -3.04 1.52
N SER A 34 -12.52 -2.73 1.93
CA SER A 34 -13.70 -3.28 1.26
C SER A 34 -13.68 -2.87 -0.22
N PHE A 35 -14.25 -3.69 -1.10
CA PHE A 35 -14.33 -3.40 -2.54
C PHE A 35 -14.80 -1.96 -2.82
N LYS A 36 -15.82 -1.48 -2.09
CA LYS A 36 -16.37 -0.14 -2.22
C LYS A 36 -15.39 0.98 -1.82
N ALA A 37 -14.62 0.78 -0.75
CA ALA A 37 -13.62 1.74 -0.31
C ALA A 37 -12.39 1.73 -1.22
N ASN A 38 -11.96 0.55 -1.69
CA ASN A 38 -10.86 0.41 -2.63
C ASN A 38 -11.20 1.04 -3.99
N ALA A 39 -12.43 0.86 -4.47
CA ALA A 39 -12.94 1.47 -5.70
C ALA A 39 -13.08 2.99 -5.59
N CYS A 40 -13.49 3.52 -4.43
CA CYS A 40 -13.59 4.96 -4.21
C CYS A 40 -12.21 5.65 -4.16
N LEU A 41 -11.15 4.88 -3.89
CA LEU A 41 -9.77 5.35 -3.85
C LEU A 41 -8.97 4.97 -5.11
N SER A 42 -9.53 4.20 -6.04
CA SER A 42 -8.77 3.68 -7.19
C SER A 42 -8.45 4.81 -8.17
N ASN A 43 -7.19 4.90 -8.56
CA ASN A 43 -6.53 5.89 -9.45
C ASN A 43 -5.96 7.18 -8.88
N ASP A 44 -6.18 7.52 -7.61
CA ASP A 44 -5.53 8.73 -7.08
C ASP A 44 -4.06 8.49 -6.69
N VAL A 45 -3.25 9.55 -6.79
CA VAL A 45 -1.90 9.57 -6.19
C VAL A 45 -1.97 9.31 -4.68
N PHE A 46 -0.91 8.72 -4.13
CA PHE A 46 -0.83 8.37 -2.70
C PHE A 46 -1.17 9.55 -1.77
N VAL A 47 -0.75 10.77 -2.10
CA VAL A 47 -1.04 11.99 -1.32
C VAL A 47 -2.54 12.24 -1.19
N VAL A 48 -3.27 12.14 -2.31
CA VAL A 48 -4.71 12.38 -2.36
C VAL A 48 -5.45 11.30 -1.58
N LYS A 49 -5.06 10.03 -1.78
CA LYS A 49 -5.60 8.90 -1.00
C LYS A 49 -5.37 9.09 0.50
N ARG A 50 -4.16 9.49 0.89
CA ARG A 50 -3.81 9.77 2.29
C ARG A 50 -4.69 10.87 2.88
N GLN A 51 -4.93 11.95 2.14
CA GLN A 51 -5.79 13.04 2.59
C GLN A 51 -7.24 12.55 2.79
N LYS A 52 -7.78 11.79 1.84
CA LYS A 52 -9.12 11.18 1.94
C LYS A 52 -9.24 10.29 3.19
N ILE A 53 -8.24 9.47 3.47
CA ILE A 53 -8.19 8.62 4.67
C ILE A 53 -8.17 9.46 5.97
N ILE A 54 -7.38 10.53 6.01
CA ILE A 54 -7.34 11.44 7.16
C ILE A 54 -8.71 12.11 7.39
N ASP A 55 -9.39 12.52 6.32
CA ASP A 55 -10.69 13.17 6.42
C ASP A 55 -11.78 12.19 6.88
N LEU A 56 -11.72 10.93 6.44
CA LEU A 56 -12.59 9.86 6.94
C LEU A 56 -12.33 9.55 8.42
N ASP A 57 -11.06 9.52 8.84
CA ASP A 57 -10.67 9.26 10.24
C ASP A 57 -11.17 10.37 11.16
N LYS A 58 -11.04 11.64 10.75
CA LYS A 58 -11.57 12.80 11.48
C LYS A 58 -13.09 12.78 11.64
N LYS A 59 -13.81 12.18 10.68
CA LYS A 59 -15.27 12.02 10.72
C LYS A 59 -15.73 10.83 11.58
N GLY A 60 -14.80 10.06 12.16
CA GLY A 60 -15.11 8.85 12.91
C GLY A 60 -15.62 7.70 12.02
N SER A 61 -15.32 7.74 10.72
CA SER A 61 -15.66 6.63 9.82
C SER A 61 -14.82 5.40 10.16
N PHE A 62 -15.40 4.20 10.05
CA PHE A 62 -14.64 2.97 10.23
C PHE A 62 -13.61 2.81 9.10
N ILE A 63 -12.34 2.70 9.48
CA ILE A 63 -11.22 2.43 8.57
C ILE A 63 -10.48 1.20 9.12
N PRO A 64 -10.28 0.15 8.30
CA PRO A 64 -9.47 -0.99 8.72
C PRO A 64 -8.09 -0.53 9.19
N ILE A 65 -7.63 -1.05 10.34
CA ILE A 65 -6.40 -0.60 10.98
C ILE A 65 -5.18 -0.72 10.05
N CYS A 66 -5.10 -1.79 9.25
CA CYS A 66 -4.00 -1.97 8.28
C CYS A 66 -3.99 -0.86 7.23
N THR A 67 -5.15 -0.46 6.71
CA THR A 67 -5.27 0.67 5.77
C THR A 67 -4.84 1.97 6.42
N LYS A 68 -5.31 2.25 7.64
CA LYS A 68 -4.89 3.43 8.40
C LYS A 68 -3.38 3.45 8.56
N ASN A 69 -2.78 2.33 8.93
CA ASN A 69 -1.34 2.20 9.14
C ASN A 69 -0.52 2.41 7.85
N VAL A 70 -1.00 1.97 6.69
CA VAL A 70 -0.36 2.24 5.38
C VAL A 70 -0.29 3.74 5.10
N PHE A 71 -1.42 4.44 5.17
CA PHE A 71 -1.48 5.86 4.81
C PHE A 71 -0.89 6.79 5.89
N LEU A 72 -0.85 6.34 7.14
CA LEU A 72 -0.15 7.04 8.23
C LEU A 72 1.32 6.61 8.37
N LYS A 73 1.79 5.67 7.55
CA LYS A 73 3.16 5.14 7.52
C LYS A 73 3.64 4.49 8.83
N TYR A 74 2.75 3.83 9.57
CA TYR A 74 3.12 3.15 10.82
C TYR A 74 3.95 1.89 10.62
N TYR A 75 3.97 1.31 9.41
CA TYR A 75 4.88 0.20 9.09
C TYR A 75 6.31 0.68 8.80
N SER A 76 6.51 1.97 8.52
CA SER A 76 7.80 2.52 8.13
C SER A 76 8.57 3.01 9.36
N LYS A 77 9.75 2.43 9.62
CA LYS A 77 10.59 2.78 10.79
C LYS A 77 11.05 4.24 10.82
N ASN A 78 11.30 4.83 9.65
CA ASN A 78 11.73 6.22 9.48
C ASN A 78 10.96 6.85 8.31
N PRO A 79 9.75 7.38 8.54
CA PRO A 79 8.93 7.96 7.48
C PRO A 79 9.47 9.36 7.12
N SER A 80 10.59 9.42 6.38
CA SER A 80 11.18 10.69 5.94
C SER A 80 10.35 11.41 4.87
N GLN A 81 9.45 10.70 4.18
CA GLN A 81 8.59 11.24 3.12
C GLN A 81 7.15 10.74 3.28
N LEU A 82 6.26 11.52 3.91
CA LEU A 82 4.86 11.12 4.13
C LEU A 82 4.00 11.11 2.85
N TYR A 83 4.49 11.71 1.77
CA TYR A 83 3.73 11.98 0.55
C TYR A 83 3.92 10.93 -0.56
N PHE A 84 4.82 9.96 -0.37
CA PHE A 84 5.17 8.99 -1.39
C PHE A 84 5.13 7.57 -0.85
N TRP A 85 4.60 6.61 -1.60
CA TRP A 85 4.64 5.18 -1.27
C TRP A 85 5.88 4.55 -1.89
N SER A 86 6.99 4.59 -1.16
CA SER A 86 8.29 4.14 -1.67
C SER A 86 8.43 2.62 -1.63
N GLU A 87 9.40 2.11 -2.39
CA GLU A 87 9.85 0.71 -2.31
C GLU A 87 10.21 0.27 -0.88
N LYS A 88 10.75 1.18 -0.06
CA LYS A 88 11.04 0.89 1.34
C LYS A 88 9.76 0.73 2.16
N ASP A 89 8.76 1.55 1.90
CA ASP A 89 7.45 1.45 2.56
C ASP A 89 6.75 0.14 2.16
N LYS A 90 6.74 -0.18 0.85
CA LYS A 90 6.25 -1.45 0.29
C LYS A 90 6.87 -2.67 0.97
N LYS A 91 8.21 -2.73 1.04
CA LYS A 91 8.94 -3.81 1.72
C LYS A 91 8.59 -3.90 3.21
N SER A 92 8.52 -2.77 3.91
CA SER A 92 8.21 -2.76 5.35
C SER A 92 6.78 -3.26 5.61
N TYR A 93 5.84 -2.88 4.74
CA TYR A 93 4.46 -3.36 4.79
C TYR A 93 4.36 -4.87 4.49
N LEU A 94 5.06 -5.35 3.47
CA LEU A 94 5.10 -6.77 3.13
C LEU A 94 5.66 -7.63 4.29
N GLU A 95 6.74 -7.19 4.93
CA GLU A 95 7.29 -7.88 6.10
C GLU A 95 6.31 -7.88 7.28
N ALA A 96 5.58 -6.78 7.50
CA ALA A 96 4.54 -6.73 8.53
C ALA A 96 3.39 -7.71 8.23
N ILE A 97 2.97 -7.85 6.97
CA ILE A 97 1.99 -8.86 6.55
C ILE A 97 2.53 -10.26 6.87
N LYS A 98 3.76 -10.58 6.42
CA LYS A 98 4.38 -11.90 6.66
C LYS A 98 4.43 -12.23 8.15
N GLU A 99 4.89 -11.30 8.98
CA GLU A 99 4.97 -11.53 10.43
C GLU A 99 3.58 -11.74 11.04
N THR A 100 2.56 -11.01 10.60
CA THR A 100 1.18 -11.14 11.09
C THR A 100 0.58 -12.50 10.76
N ILE A 101 0.85 -13.04 9.57
CA ILE A 101 0.24 -14.29 9.10
C ILE A 101 1.09 -15.53 9.41
N LYS A 102 2.36 -15.36 9.81
CA LYS A 102 3.34 -16.44 10.02
C LYS A 102 2.82 -17.55 10.92
N ASP A 103 2.14 -17.20 12.00
CA ASP A 103 1.61 -18.16 12.97
C ASP A 103 0.38 -18.93 12.46
N TYR A 104 -0.24 -18.45 11.37
CA TYR A 104 -1.40 -19.07 10.71
C TYR A 104 -1.01 -19.86 9.46
N LEU A 105 0.23 -19.73 8.99
CA LEU A 105 0.72 -20.51 7.88
C LEU A 105 1.22 -21.87 8.39
N PRO A 106 0.94 -22.98 7.68
CA PRO A 106 1.51 -24.26 8.02
C PRO A 106 3.04 -24.12 8.02
N MET A 107 3.72 -24.69 9.03
CA MET A 107 5.18 -24.72 9.04
C MET A 107 5.66 -25.31 7.72
N SER A 108 6.25 -24.46 6.86
CA SER A 108 6.92 -24.94 5.66
C SER A 108 7.98 -25.91 6.13
N GLN A 109 7.86 -27.19 5.79
CA GLN A 109 8.92 -28.15 5.99
C GLN A 109 10.16 -27.55 5.32
N LYS A 110 11.16 -27.16 6.13
CA LYS A 110 12.46 -26.82 5.59
C LYS A 110 12.93 -28.07 4.88
N GLU A 111 13.02 -28.02 3.56
CA GLU A 111 13.69 -29.07 2.80
C GLU A 111 15.05 -29.29 3.44
N HIS A 112 15.24 -30.46 4.04
CA HIS A 112 16.55 -30.99 4.32
C HIS A 112 17.26 -31.04 2.96
N LYS A 113 18.12 -30.06 2.69
CA LYS A 113 19.22 -30.27 1.75
C LYS A 113 20.08 -31.36 2.40
N SER A 114 19.77 -32.60 2.06
CA SER A 114 20.67 -33.73 2.24
C SER A 114 21.97 -33.39 1.53
N GLU A 115 23.03 -33.20 2.31
CA GLU A 115 24.39 -33.36 1.85
C GLU A 115 24.53 -34.81 1.37
N GLN A 116 24.76 -34.97 0.06
CA GLN A 116 25.49 -36.08 -0.54
C GLN A 116 26.45 -35.48 -1.57
#